data_AF-A0A529KCF7-F1
#
_entry.id   AF-A0A529KCF7-F1
#
_cell.length_a   1.000
_cell.length_b   1.000
_cell.length_c   1.000
_cell.angle_alpha   90.00
_cell.angle_beta   90.00
_cell.angle_gamma   90.00
#
_symmetry.space_group_name_H-M   'P 1'
#
loop_
_entity.id
_entity.type
_entity.pdbx_description
1 polymer ?
#
loop_
_entity_poly.entity_id
_entity_poly.type
_entity_poly.pdbx_seq_one_letter_code
_entity_poly.pdbx_strand_id
1 'polypeptide(L)'
;RESLIHALNEFPGAVILISHDRHLLEATADRLWLVKDGTVNPFDGDLDDYKTLVTGVSGDRRGKREAEKASKADRFEPLAKEIRATEALMDRIRKRIDLIEDELANPAVYEKAPSTATRLAKERSQLAHTLAANEEKWLSMSAEYEEGTAE
;
A
#
# COMPACT_ATOMS: atom_id res chain seq x y z
N ARG A 1 6.94 32.43 6.27
CA ARG A 1 5.77 31.53 6.36
C ARG A 1 5.95 30.33 5.43
N GLU A 2 6.31 30.53 4.17
CA GLU A 2 6.69 29.44 3.25
C GLU A 2 7.90 28.63 3.70
N SER A 3 8.92 29.27 4.28
CA SER A 3 10.11 28.56 4.78
C SER A 3 9.81 27.54 5.88
N LEU A 4 8.76 27.76 6.68
CA LEU A 4 8.34 26.82 7.71
C LEU A 4 7.57 25.63 7.10
N ILE A 5 6.69 25.90 6.12
CA ILE A 5 5.96 24.86 5.39
C ILE A 5 6.95 23.94 4.69
N HIS A 6 7.94 24.50 4.00
CA HIS A 6 8.96 23.73 3.30
C HIS A 6 9.79 22.87 4.27
N ALA A 7 10.25 23.45 5.39
CA ALA A 7 11.00 22.72 6.40
C ALA A 7 10.19 21.60 7.07
N LEU A 8 8.89 21.79 7.27
CA LEU A 8 8.00 20.76 7.83
C LEU A 8 7.76 19.61 6.84
N ASN A 9 7.61 19.93 5.54
CA ASN A 9 7.39 18.92 4.51
C ASN A 9 8.67 18.12 4.18
N GLU A 10 9.86 18.70 4.38
CA GLU A 10 11.14 18.01 4.18
C GLU A 10 11.62 17.24 5.43
N PHE A 11 10.93 17.40 6.56
CA PHE A 11 11.30 16.72 7.80
C PHE A 11 10.98 15.21 7.71
N PRO A 12 11.96 14.31 7.87
CA PRO A 12 11.77 12.87 7.65
C PRO A 12 11.06 12.14 8.80
N GLY A 13 10.69 12.84 9.88
CA GLY A 13 10.03 12.28 11.05
C GLY A 13 8.54 12.62 11.12
N ALA A 14 7.85 12.06 12.13
CA ALA A 14 6.46 12.42 12.40
C ALA A 14 6.38 13.73 13.19
N VAL A 15 5.51 14.65 12.77
CA VAL A 15 5.25 15.92 13.46
C VAL A 15 3.78 15.99 13.84
N ILE A 16 3.50 16.34 15.10
CA ILE A 16 2.15 16.68 15.55
C ILE A 16 2.04 18.20 15.55
N LEU A 17 1.19 18.72 14.69
CA LEU A 17 0.99 20.16 14.52
C LEU A 17 -0.36 20.58 15.10
N ILE A 18 -0.33 21.52 16.05
CA ILE A 18 -1.53 22.19 16.58
C ILE A 18 -1.42 23.66 16.18
N SER A 19 -2.33 24.11 15.33
CA SER A 19 -2.33 25.48 14.82
C SER A 19 -3.76 25.99 14.64
N HIS A 20 -3.93 27.31 14.76
CA HIS A 20 -5.15 28.00 14.35
C HIS A 20 -5.05 28.55 12.92
N ASP A 21 -3.87 28.44 12.30
CA ASP A 21 -3.63 28.91 10.95
C ASP A 21 -3.98 27.82 9.92
N ARG A 22 -5.14 28.00 9.28
CA ARG A 22 -5.69 27.06 8.30
C ARG A 22 -4.73 26.78 7.15
N HIS A 23 -4.09 27.79 6.58
CA HIS A 23 -3.28 27.58 5.38
C HIS A 23 -1.96 26.88 5.71
N LEU A 24 -1.47 26.98 6.95
CA LEU A 24 -0.36 26.14 7.40
C LEU A 24 -0.79 24.67 7.47
N LEU A 25 -1.94 24.40 8.12
CA LEU A 25 -2.46 23.04 8.25
C LEU A 25 -2.77 22.40 6.88
N GLU A 26 -3.39 23.13 5.96
CA GLU A 26 -3.67 22.63 4.60
C GLU A 26 -2.40 22.29 3.82
N ALA A 27 -1.30 23.01 4.06
CA ALA A 27 -0.07 22.85 3.30
C ALA A 27 0.90 21.79 3.88
N THR A 28 0.70 21.36 5.13
CA THR A 28 1.65 20.48 5.84
C THR A 28 1.02 19.26 6.53
N ALA A 29 -0.32 19.18 6.66
CA ALA A 29 -0.96 18.08 7.37
C ALA A 29 -1.35 16.94 6.42
N ASP A 30 -0.77 15.75 6.64
CA ASP A 30 -1.17 14.53 5.92
C ASP A 30 -2.49 13.94 6.45
N ARG A 31 -2.76 14.14 7.75
CA ARG A 31 -3.90 13.57 8.47
C ARG A 31 -4.43 14.55 9.49
N LEU A 32 -5.75 14.61 9.61
CA LEU A 32 -6.42 15.40 10.63
C LEU A 32 -6.95 14.51 11.76
N TRP A 33 -6.94 15.04 12.98
CA TRP A 33 -7.50 14.39 14.15
C TRP A 33 -8.48 15.34 14.82
N LEU A 34 -9.68 14.84 15.08
CA LEU A 34 -10.76 15.59 15.71
C LEU A 34 -10.82 15.24 17.19
N VAL A 35 -10.66 16.27 18.03
CA VAL A 35 -10.89 16.18 19.47
C VAL A 35 -12.30 16.70 19.76
N LYS A 36 -13.21 15.82 20.14
CA LYS A 36 -14.59 16.18 20.48
C LYS A 36 -15.12 15.23 21.56
N ASP A 37 -16.00 15.73 22.43
CA ASP A 37 -16.72 14.93 23.43
C ASP A 37 -15.76 14.09 24.31
N GLY A 38 -14.60 14.67 24.66
CA GLY A 38 -13.57 14.02 25.47
C GLY A 38 -12.78 12.90 24.78
N THR A 39 -13.01 12.66 23.48
CA THR A 39 -12.35 11.61 22.69
C THR A 39 -11.58 12.22 21.51
N VAL A 40 -10.52 11.53 21.07
CA VAL A 40 -9.73 11.90 19.90
C VAL A 40 -9.91 10.80 18.84
N ASN A 41 -10.44 11.17 17.67
CA ASN A 41 -10.62 10.26 16.55
C ASN A 41 -9.94 10.80 15.28
N PRO A 42 -9.43 9.93 14.39
CA PRO A 42 -9.01 10.34 13.06
C PRO A 42 -10.17 11.04 12.32
N PHE A 43 -9.84 12.09 11.56
CA PHE A 43 -10.79 12.85 10.77
C PHE A 43 -10.44 12.71 9.29
N ASP A 44 -11.26 11.98 8.55
CA ASP A 44 -11.05 11.68 7.13
C ASP A 44 -11.48 12.82 6.17
N GLY A 45 -11.94 13.95 6.72
CA GLY A 45 -12.30 15.15 5.97
C GLY A 45 -11.17 16.17 5.90
N ASP A 46 -11.29 17.15 5.02
CA ASP A 46 -10.37 18.29 4.95
C ASP A 46 -10.77 19.43 5.91
N LEU A 47 -10.01 20.53 5.93
CA LEU A 47 -10.32 21.69 6.77
C LEU A 47 -11.64 22.38 6.40
N ASP A 48 -12.10 22.27 5.15
CA ASP A 48 -13.41 22.77 4.73
C ASP A 48 -14.55 21.83 5.19
N ASP A 49 -14.32 20.53 5.26
CA ASP A 49 -15.23 19.56 5.87
C ASP A 49 -15.35 19.79 7.38
N TYR A 50 -14.24 20.09 8.07
CA TYR A 50 -14.27 20.46 9.48
C TYR A 50 -15.07 21.76 9.68
N LYS A 51 -14.85 22.78 8.84
CA LYS A 51 -15.64 24.01 8.86
C LYS A 51 -17.13 23.72 8.65
N THR A 52 -17.46 22.82 7.73
CA THR A 52 -18.83 22.39 7.44
C THR A 52 -19.46 21.67 8.64
N LEU A 53 -18.71 20.79 9.31
CA LEU A 53 -19.11 20.10 10.53
C LEU A 53 -19.42 21.08 11.68
N VAL A 54 -18.60 22.12 11.84
CA VAL A 54 -18.76 23.13 12.90
C VAL A 54 -19.89 24.12 12.60
N THR A 55 -20.06 24.49 11.33
CA THR A 55 -21.04 25.52 10.92
C THR A 55 -22.42 24.97 10.57
N GLY A 56 -22.56 23.65 10.43
CA GLY A 56 -23.84 22.98 10.16
C GLY A 56 -24.43 23.23 8.77
N VAL A 57 -23.71 23.92 7.88
CA VAL A 57 -24.14 24.17 6.50
C VAL A 57 -23.79 22.95 5.66
N SER A 58 -24.67 21.95 5.63
CA SER A 58 -24.50 20.74 4.83
C SER A 58 -24.29 21.07 3.36
N GLY A 59 -23.04 21.05 2.92
CA GLY A 59 -22.73 20.89 1.50
C GLY A 59 -23.12 19.48 1.09
N ASP A 60 -24.13 19.36 0.22
CA ASP A 60 -24.56 18.19 -0.55
C ASP A 60 -23.43 17.48 -1.36
N ARG A 61 -22.17 17.86 -1.12
CA ARG A 61 -20.97 17.32 -1.73
C ARG A 61 -20.45 16.08 -1.00
N ARG A 62 -20.73 15.92 0.30
CA ARG A 62 -20.25 14.78 1.10
C ARG A 62 -20.92 13.47 0.71
N GLY A 63 -22.24 13.45 0.53
CA GLY A 63 -22.96 12.27 0.08
C GLY A 63 -22.55 11.80 -1.32
N LYS A 64 -22.26 12.74 -2.23
CA LYS A 64 -21.71 12.43 -3.56
C LYS A 64 -20.26 11.92 -3.50
N ARG A 65 -19.38 12.56 -2.71
CA ARG A 65 -17.96 12.14 -2.58
C ARG A 65 -17.80 10.81 -1.83
N GLU A 66 -18.58 10.56 -0.78
CA GLU A 66 -18.57 9.27 -0.06
C GLU A 66 -19.15 8.16 -0.95
N ALA A 67 -20.21 8.41 -1.72
CA ALA A 67 -20.74 7.45 -2.69
C ALA A 67 -19.78 7.21 -3.88
N GLU A 68 -19.09 8.24 -4.37
CA GLU A 68 -18.06 8.11 -5.41
C GLU A 68 -16.81 7.37 -4.91
N LYS A 69 -16.32 7.66 -3.71
CA LYS A 69 -15.20 6.92 -3.10
C LYS A 69 -15.58 5.47 -2.78
N ALA A 70 -16.78 5.24 -2.24
CA ALA A 70 -17.26 3.88 -1.96
C ALA A 70 -17.46 3.08 -3.25
N SER A 71 -18.04 3.68 -4.31
CA SER A 71 -18.20 3.01 -5.60
C SER A 71 -16.88 2.74 -6.32
N LYS A 72 -15.89 3.64 -6.22
CA LYS A 72 -14.54 3.38 -6.73
C LYS A 72 -13.85 2.24 -5.96
N ALA A 73 -13.91 2.26 -4.63
CA ALA A 73 -13.36 1.19 -3.80
C ALA A 73 -14.00 -0.18 -4.10
N ASP A 74 -15.32 -0.23 -4.31
CA ASP A 74 -16.05 -1.46 -4.65
C ASP A 74 -15.73 -1.94 -6.08
N ARG A 75 -15.51 -1.00 -7.01
CA ARG A 75 -15.13 -1.31 -8.41
C ARG A 75 -13.73 -1.92 -8.54
N PHE A 76 -12.78 -1.51 -7.71
CA PHE A 76 -11.40 -2.01 -7.71
C PHE A 76 -11.13 -3.08 -6.65
N GLU A 77 -12.12 -3.43 -5.82
CA GLU A 77 -12.04 -4.52 -4.85
C GLU A 77 -11.63 -5.89 -5.45
N PRO A 78 -12.13 -6.34 -6.63
CA PRO A 78 -11.68 -7.59 -7.24
C PRO A 78 -10.20 -7.53 -7.66
N LEU A 79 -9.74 -6.39 -8.19
CA LEU A 79 -8.34 -6.19 -8.59
C LEU A 79 -7.42 -6.21 -7.36
N ALA A 80 -7.82 -5.55 -6.26
CA ALA A 80 -7.10 -5.59 -4.99
C ALA A 80 -7.02 -7.02 -4.40
N LYS A 81 -8.08 -7.82 -4.54
CA LYS A 81 -8.07 -9.24 -4.13
C LYS A 81 -7.10 -10.05 -4.98
N GLU A 82 -7.05 -9.81 -6.29
CA GLU A 82 -6.15 -10.50 -7.20
C GLU A 82 -4.67 -10.14 -6.95
N ILE A 83 -4.37 -8.87 -6.70
CA ILE A 83 -3.04 -8.38 -6.29
C ILE A 83 -2.56 -9.13 -5.04
N ARG A 84 -3.37 -9.16 -3.97
CA ARG A 84 -3.04 -9.88 -2.72
C ARG A 84 -2.84 -11.38 -2.93
N ALA A 85 -3.65 -11.99 -3.80
CA ALA A 85 -3.51 -13.39 -4.13
C ALA A 85 -2.19 -13.67 -4.87
N THR A 86 -1.81 -12.82 -5.81
CA THR A 86 -0.53 -12.92 -6.53
C THR A 86 0.66 -12.71 -5.60
N GLU A 87 0.62 -11.73 -4.69
CA GLU A 87 1.65 -11.55 -3.66
C GLU A 87 1.83 -12.80 -2.79
N ALA A 88 0.72 -13.39 -2.32
CA ALA A 88 0.76 -14.59 -1.51
C ALA A 88 1.35 -15.80 -2.29
N LEU A 89 1.08 -15.89 -3.59
CA LEU A 89 1.69 -16.92 -4.45
C LEU A 89 3.19 -16.68 -4.65
N MET A 90 3.61 -15.43 -4.88
CA MET A 90 5.02 -15.05 -5.00
C MET A 90 5.81 -15.38 -3.73
N ASP A 91 5.26 -15.06 -2.55
CA ASP A 91 5.88 -15.39 -1.26
C ASP A 91 6.06 -16.91 -1.08
N ARG A 92 5.06 -17.72 -1.46
CA ARG A 92 5.18 -19.18 -1.44
C ARG A 92 6.25 -19.70 -2.39
N ILE A 93 6.33 -19.14 -3.60
CA ILE A 93 7.34 -19.54 -4.60
C ILE A 93 8.74 -19.17 -4.09
N ARG A 94 8.94 -17.97 -3.55
CA ARG A 94 10.21 -17.53 -2.94
C ARG A 94 10.66 -18.47 -1.83
N LYS A 95 9.78 -18.76 -0.87
CA LYS A 95 10.05 -19.73 0.21
C LYS A 95 10.43 -21.12 -0.33
N ARG A 96 9.80 -21.56 -1.43
CA ARG A 96 10.15 -22.85 -2.06
C ARG A 96 11.51 -22.81 -2.74
N ILE A 97 11.87 -21.70 -3.39
CA ILE A 97 13.21 -21.49 -3.96
C ILE A 97 14.24 -21.52 -2.85
N ASP A 98 14.04 -20.79 -1.75
CA ASP A 98 14.97 -20.74 -0.61
C ASP A 98 15.23 -22.15 -0.05
N LEU A 99 14.17 -22.95 0.16
CA LEU A 99 14.32 -24.34 0.61
C LEU A 99 15.13 -25.20 -0.36
N ILE A 100 14.93 -25.03 -1.67
CA ILE A 100 15.69 -25.76 -2.69
C ILE A 100 17.15 -25.30 -2.71
N GLU A 101 17.40 -24.00 -2.51
CA GLU A 101 18.75 -23.45 -2.43
C GLU A 101 19.50 -23.98 -1.20
N ASP A 102 18.83 -24.07 -0.05
CA ASP A 102 19.39 -24.70 1.17
C ASP A 102 19.71 -26.18 0.94
N GLU A 103 18.83 -26.93 0.27
CA GLU A 103 19.09 -28.33 -0.08
C GLU A 103 20.28 -28.48 -1.05
N LEU A 104 20.37 -27.59 -2.04
CA LEU A 104 21.47 -27.56 -3.01
C LEU A 104 22.77 -27.02 -2.41
N ALA A 105 22.74 -26.28 -1.32
CA ALA A 105 23.94 -25.81 -0.63
C ALA A 105 24.72 -26.96 0.03
N ASN A 106 24.07 -28.11 0.26
CA ASN A 106 24.71 -29.27 0.87
C ASN A 106 25.56 -30.07 -0.14
N PRO A 107 26.90 -30.14 0.01
CA PRO A 107 27.78 -30.85 -0.91
C PRO A 107 27.45 -32.35 -1.05
N ALA A 108 26.92 -32.96 0.02
CA ALA A 108 26.59 -34.39 0.03
C ALA A 108 25.48 -34.76 -0.97
N VAL A 109 24.64 -33.81 -1.38
CA VAL A 109 23.56 -34.03 -2.35
C VAL A 109 24.14 -34.32 -3.75
N TYR A 110 25.26 -33.69 -4.10
CA TYR A 110 25.95 -33.92 -5.37
C TYR A 110 26.69 -35.25 -5.40
N GLU A 111 27.27 -35.67 -4.27
CA GLU A 111 28.00 -36.93 -4.16
C GLU A 111 27.07 -38.14 -4.06
N LYS A 112 25.99 -38.05 -3.28
CA LYS A 112 25.10 -39.18 -2.99
C LYS A 112 23.91 -39.30 -3.93
N ALA A 113 23.45 -38.19 -4.52
CA ALA A 113 22.23 -38.15 -5.32
C ALA A 113 22.28 -37.11 -6.46
N PRO A 114 23.21 -37.25 -7.42
CA PRO A 114 23.41 -36.26 -8.50
C PRO A 114 22.18 -36.04 -9.40
N SER A 115 21.34 -37.06 -9.58
CA SER A 115 20.06 -36.94 -10.30
C SER A 115 19.06 -36.04 -9.57
N THR A 116 19.04 -36.09 -8.24
CA THR A 116 18.21 -35.24 -7.38
C THR A 116 18.71 -33.79 -7.42
N ALA A 117 20.02 -33.56 -7.35
CA ALA A 117 20.62 -32.24 -7.50
C ALA A 117 20.23 -31.58 -8.85
N THR A 118 20.29 -32.35 -9.93
CA THR A 118 19.92 -31.88 -11.27
C THR A 118 18.43 -31.53 -11.36
N ARG A 119 17.56 -32.36 -10.76
CA ARG A 119 16.11 -32.10 -10.71
C ARG A 119 15.77 -30.86 -9.89
N LEU A 120 16.38 -30.70 -8.72
CA LEU A 120 16.20 -29.54 -7.85
C LEU A 120 16.67 -28.25 -8.53
N ALA A 121 17.83 -28.27 -9.21
CA ALA A 121 18.31 -27.13 -9.97
C ALA A 121 17.35 -26.73 -11.11
N LYS A 122 16.74 -27.73 -11.78
CA LYS A 122 15.72 -27.49 -12.81
C LYS A 122 14.43 -26.92 -12.21
N GLU A 123 13.96 -27.46 -11.09
CA GLU A 123 12.78 -26.98 -10.36
C GLU A 123 12.99 -25.52 -9.91
N ARG A 124 14.17 -25.20 -9.34
CA ARG A 124 14.55 -23.83 -8.97
C ARG A 124 14.46 -22.87 -10.16
N SER A 125 15.02 -23.26 -11.32
CA SER A 125 14.97 -22.43 -12.52
C SER A 125 13.54 -22.20 -13.03
N GLN A 126 12.67 -23.21 -12.95
CA GLN A 126 11.27 -23.10 -13.36
C GLN A 126 10.47 -22.20 -12.41
N LEU A 127 10.70 -22.34 -11.10
CA LEU A 127 10.09 -21.50 -10.07
C LEU A 127 10.55 -20.04 -10.21
N ALA A 128 11.84 -19.80 -10.45
CA ALA A 128 12.36 -18.45 -10.68
C ALA A 128 11.73 -17.78 -11.90
N HIS A 129 11.55 -18.52 -13.00
CA HIS A 129 10.86 -17.99 -14.19
C HIS A 129 9.38 -17.68 -13.90
N THR A 130 8.72 -18.55 -13.14
CA THR A 130 7.32 -18.36 -12.74
C THR A 130 7.18 -17.16 -11.78
N LEU A 131 8.13 -16.97 -10.87
CA LEU A 131 8.19 -15.82 -9.97
C LEU A 131 8.26 -14.52 -10.77
N ALA A 132 9.19 -14.42 -11.73
CA ALA A 132 9.34 -13.25 -12.58
C ALA A 132 8.06 -12.93 -13.38
N ALA A 133 7.38 -13.94 -13.92
CA ALA A 133 6.10 -13.75 -14.62
C ALA A 133 4.99 -13.24 -13.69
N ASN A 134 4.95 -13.69 -12.42
CA ASN A 134 3.99 -13.19 -11.44
C ASN A 134 4.34 -11.76 -10.98
N GLU A 135 5.62 -11.42 -10.88
CA GLU A 135 6.08 -10.06 -10.56
C GLU A 135 5.65 -9.07 -11.64
N GLU A 136 5.80 -9.41 -12.92
CA GLU A 136 5.34 -8.58 -14.03
C GLU A 136 3.82 -8.41 -14.02
N LYS A 137 3.08 -9.51 -13.77
CA LYS A 137 1.62 -9.46 -13.63
C LYS A 137 1.21 -8.55 -12.47
N TRP A 138 1.85 -8.70 -11.30
CA TRP A 138 1.58 -7.90 -10.11
C TRP A 138 1.86 -6.42 -10.34
N LEU A 139 2.96 -6.09 -11.03
CA LEU A 139 3.32 -4.71 -11.38
C LEU A 139 2.23 -4.06 -12.24
N SER A 140 1.78 -4.77 -13.28
CA SER A 140 0.72 -4.30 -14.17
C SER A 140 -0.61 -4.07 -13.43
N MET A 141 -1.05 -5.05 -12.64
CA MET A 141 -2.30 -4.94 -11.86
C MET A 141 -2.22 -3.82 -10.80
N SER A 142 -1.06 -3.63 -10.17
CA SER A 142 -0.86 -2.58 -9.17
C SER A 142 -0.87 -1.20 -9.80
N ALA A 143 -0.28 -1.04 -10.99
CA ALA A 143 -0.34 0.21 -11.74
C ALA A 143 -1.78 0.55 -12.16
N GLU A 144 -2.54 -0.43 -12.67
CA GLU A 144 -3.96 -0.24 -13.02
C GLU A 144 -4.80 0.12 -11.79
N TYR A 145 -4.50 -0.47 -10.63
CA TYR A 145 -5.16 -0.15 -9.37
C TYR A 145 -4.85 1.29 -8.90
N GLU A 146 -3.58 1.71 -8.98
CA GLU A 146 -3.18 3.08 -8.61
C GLU A 146 -3.80 4.13 -9.54
N GLU A 147 -3.77 3.90 -10.86
CA GLU A 147 -4.38 4.80 -11.85
C GLU A 147 -5.89 4.90 -11.66
N GLY A 148 -6.57 3.76 -11.48
CA GLY A 148 -8.02 3.71 -11.29
C GLY A 148 -8.50 4.28 -9.95
N THR A 149 -7.66 4.28 -8.92
CA THR A 149 -8.00 4.89 -7.62
C THR A 149 -7.62 6.37 -7.53
N ALA A 150 -6.74 6.86 -8.42
CA ALA A 150 -6.34 8.26 -8.51
C ALA A 150 -7.27 9.14 -9.37
N GLU A 151 -7.88 8.58 -10.44
CA GLU A 151 -9.01 9.20 -11.17
C GLU A 151 -10.27 9.28 -10.31
#